data_AF-A0A6N7FP82-F1
#
_entry.id   AF-A0A6N7FP82-F1
#
_cell.length_a   1.000
_cell.length_b   1.000
_cell.length_c   1.000
_cell.angle_alpha   90.00
_cell.angle_beta   90.00
_cell.angle_gamma   90.00
#
_symmetry.space_group_name_H-M   'P 1'
#
loop_
_entity.id
_entity.type
_entity.pdbx_description
1 polymer ?
#
loop_
_entity_poly.entity_id
_entity_poly.type
_entity_poly.pdbx_seq_one_letter_code
_entity_poly.pdbx_strand_id
1 'polypeptide(L)'
;MTTTVFGNCAVGFAPVRPGGEGFLINLMEGVEDIPGSVLAEGIDFSWESFPQYLDVLGSRPRAMDVAAQVPHAALRCYVMGERGGDHEAVPSADEIASMGRLVVEALAAGALGFSTSRTRKHRAKDGRPTPSLSAGDPELDGIAEAVGRARAGALQCNSDFGPGELATLVRMVEISGRPLSVLLLQVDGAPQLWRETLDGIHAAQAAGLAVVGQVGVRPIGVLMGLDATVHPFAEHPAYLALAHLPLAERVARVQGEADLRRRLVAERPTEGAFAEWMARAAHRTFELGDPPDYEPDASRSIAARAAASGRDPTSSGSTSSSRTTGAGCFSTRSRTTPAATWRSGARCWLTSTPSADSGTAEPTWPRSVTPATRRSCSPTGRGTAPGASACPWKRWSASRRATRPASTASTTVASSPPATEPTSTWSPSGHCR
;
A
#
# COMPACT_ATOMS: atom_id res chain seq x y z
N MET A 1 10.89 10.51 -6.93
CA MET A 1 9.86 9.69 -7.60
C MET A 1 9.31 10.53 -8.74
N THR A 2 9.35 10.05 -9.98
CA THR A 2 8.86 10.79 -11.17
C THR A 2 7.53 10.27 -11.70
N THR A 3 7.15 9.04 -11.32
CA THR A 3 5.91 8.38 -11.72
C THR A 3 5.35 7.59 -10.55
N THR A 4 4.02 7.55 -10.41
CA THR A 4 3.31 6.72 -9.42
C THR A 4 2.20 5.92 -10.05
N VAL A 5 1.92 4.76 -9.46
CA VAL A 5 0.81 3.89 -9.86
C VAL A 5 -0.14 3.74 -8.66
N PHE A 6 -1.35 4.27 -8.79
CA PHE A 6 -2.41 4.17 -7.78
C PHE A 6 -3.33 2.97 -8.00
N GLY A 7 -4.20 2.73 -7.03
CA GLY A 7 -5.21 1.68 -7.09
C GLY A 7 -4.60 0.30 -6.86
N ASN A 8 -3.64 0.16 -5.94
CA ASN A 8 -3.07 -1.14 -5.58
C ASN A 8 -3.92 -1.83 -4.51
N CYS A 9 -3.72 -3.13 -4.34
CA CYS A 9 -4.26 -3.91 -3.23
C CYS A 9 -5.79 -3.83 -3.11
N ALA A 10 -6.49 -3.79 -4.24
CA ALA A 10 -7.94 -3.67 -4.36
C ALA A 10 -8.58 -2.35 -3.91
N VAL A 11 -7.82 -1.38 -3.38
CA VAL A 11 -8.37 -0.14 -2.81
C VAL A 11 -8.13 1.07 -3.71
N GLY A 12 -9.11 1.98 -3.75
CA GLY A 12 -9.05 3.20 -4.54
C GLY A 12 -10.41 3.89 -4.61
N PHE A 13 -10.49 4.98 -5.38
CA PHE A 13 -11.64 5.89 -5.38
C PHE A 13 -12.55 5.79 -6.62
N ALA A 14 -12.35 4.81 -7.49
CA ALA A 14 -13.15 4.61 -8.71
C ALA A 14 -13.23 3.13 -9.10
N PRO A 15 -14.33 2.66 -9.71
CA PRO A 15 -15.57 3.40 -9.95
C PRO A 15 -16.38 3.58 -8.65
N VAL A 16 -17.31 4.53 -8.63
CA VAL A 16 -18.15 4.82 -7.46
C VAL A 16 -19.49 5.39 -7.90
N ARG A 17 -20.60 4.86 -7.37
CA ARG A 17 -21.91 5.45 -7.65
C ARG A 17 -22.12 6.71 -6.81
N PRO A 18 -22.94 7.68 -7.27
CA PRO A 18 -23.39 8.76 -6.41
C PRO A 18 -23.98 8.23 -5.10
N GLY A 19 -23.44 8.69 -3.97
CA GLY A 19 -23.82 8.23 -2.62
C GLY A 19 -22.99 7.04 -2.09
N GLY A 20 -22.10 6.45 -2.91
CA GLY A 20 -21.20 5.36 -2.53
C GLY A 20 -19.82 5.80 -2.05
N GLU A 21 -19.53 7.10 -2.05
CA GLU A 21 -18.23 7.69 -1.75
C GLU A 21 -17.79 7.38 -0.31
N GLY A 22 -18.74 7.42 0.62
CA GLY A 22 -18.49 7.13 2.04
C GLY A 22 -17.93 5.73 2.28
N PHE A 23 -18.32 4.74 1.48
CA PHE A 23 -17.75 3.40 1.56
C PHE A 23 -16.26 3.40 1.16
N LEU A 24 -15.91 4.06 0.06
CA LEU A 24 -14.51 4.12 -0.40
C LEU A 24 -13.63 4.93 0.55
N ILE A 25 -14.16 6.01 1.13
CA ILE A 25 -13.48 6.77 2.19
C ILE A 25 -13.22 5.89 3.41
N ASN A 26 -14.23 5.17 3.91
CA ASN A 26 -14.10 4.30 5.07
C ASN A 26 -13.06 3.18 4.82
N LEU A 27 -13.07 2.59 3.63
CA LEU A 27 -12.13 1.55 3.25
C LEU A 27 -10.69 2.11 3.16
N MET A 28 -10.50 3.26 2.51
CA MET A 28 -9.19 3.89 2.38
C MET A 28 -8.65 4.39 3.72
N GLU A 29 -9.51 4.92 4.60
CA GLU A 29 -9.11 5.32 5.96
C GLU A 29 -8.57 4.13 6.74
N GLY A 30 -9.27 2.98 6.70
CA GLY A 30 -8.82 1.79 7.44
C GLY A 30 -7.54 1.17 6.88
N VAL A 31 -7.39 1.14 5.55
CA VAL A 31 -6.26 0.46 4.89
C VAL A 31 -4.99 1.32 4.84
N GLU A 32 -5.12 2.62 4.54
CA GLU A 32 -3.99 3.53 4.34
C GLU A 32 -3.74 4.44 5.55
N ASP A 33 -4.55 4.34 6.61
CA ASP A 33 -4.49 5.18 7.83
C ASP A 33 -4.54 6.69 7.52
N ILE A 34 -5.25 7.06 6.45
CA ILE A 34 -5.50 8.45 6.05
C ILE A 34 -6.81 8.90 6.68
N PRO A 35 -6.84 9.96 7.52
CA PRO A 35 -8.07 10.38 8.17
C PRO A 35 -9.20 10.63 7.17
N GLY A 36 -10.38 10.05 7.42
CA GLY A 36 -11.53 10.15 6.52
C GLY A 36 -12.00 11.59 6.31
N SER A 37 -11.82 12.47 7.30
CA SER A 37 -12.08 13.91 7.16
C SER A 37 -11.21 14.57 6.10
N VAL A 38 -9.92 14.21 6.04
CA VAL A 38 -8.98 14.69 5.02
C VAL A 38 -9.37 14.17 3.64
N LEU A 39 -9.82 12.92 3.55
CA LEU A 39 -10.30 12.35 2.29
C LEU A 39 -11.61 13.00 1.82
N ALA A 40 -12.57 13.20 2.71
CA ALA A 40 -13.87 13.80 2.41
C ALA A 40 -13.75 15.27 1.98
N GLU A 41 -12.83 16.03 2.59
CA GLU A 41 -12.56 17.42 2.20
C GLU A 41 -11.67 17.50 0.95
N GLY A 42 -10.71 16.59 0.82
CA GLY A 42 -9.67 16.63 -0.22
C GLY A 42 -10.08 16.02 -1.56
N ILE A 43 -11.15 15.22 -1.61
CA ILE A 43 -11.59 14.52 -2.82
C ILE A 43 -12.94 15.05 -3.28
N ASP A 44 -12.92 15.68 -4.45
CA ASP A 44 -14.13 16.02 -5.19
C ASP A 44 -14.49 14.88 -6.16
N PHE A 45 -15.43 14.03 -5.75
CA PHE A 45 -15.92 12.87 -6.51
C PHE A 45 -16.74 13.29 -7.74
N SER A 46 -16.04 13.88 -8.70
CA SER A 46 -16.56 14.41 -9.96
C SER A 46 -16.64 13.34 -11.07
N TRP A 47 -16.64 12.06 -10.69
CA TRP A 47 -16.71 10.90 -11.57
C TRP A 47 -17.61 9.82 -10.99
N GLU A 48 -18.20 9.00 -11.86
CA GLU A 48 -18.84 7.74 -11.51
C GLU A 48 -18.04 6.55 -12.07
N SER A 49 -17.65 6.64 -13.35
CA SER A 49 -16.93 5.58 -14.05
C SER A 49 -15.41 5.71 -13.95
N PHE A 50 -14.69 4.61 -14.17
CA PHE A 50 -13.23 4.63 -14.20
C PHE A 50 -12.64 5.51 -15.33
N PRO A 51 -13.20 5.51 -16.56
CA PRO A 51 -12.77 6.47 -17.59
C PRO A 51 -12.91 7.94 -17.15
N GLN A 52 -14.03 8.32 -16.53
CA GLN A 52 -14.21 9.67 -16.00
C GLN A 52 -13.17 10.00 -14.92
N TYR A 53 -12.84 9.04 -14.05
CA TYR A 53 -11.76 9.20 -13.08
C TYR A 53 -10.41 9.47 -13.76
N LEU A 54 -10.07 8.75 -14.83
CA LEU A 54 -8.84 9.02 -15.60
C LEU A 54 -8.85 10.40 -16.26
N ASP A 55 -9.99 10.85 -16.80
CA ASP A 55 -10.14 12.20 -17.35
C ASP A 55 -9.91 13.28 -16.27
N VAL A 56 -10.49 13.10 -15.09
CA VAL A 56 -10.27 13.99 -13.93
C VAL A 56 -8.80 13.99 -13.52
N LEU A 57 -8.16 12.82 -13.47
CA LEU A 57 -6.73 12.72 -13.17
C LEU A 57 -5.86 13.47 -14.20
N GLY A 58 -6.21 13.38 -15.48
CA GLY A 58 -5.51 14.01 -16.61
C GLY A 58 -5.82 15.49 -16.79
N SER A 59 -6.89 16.01 -16.20
CA SER A 59 -7.31 17.42 -16.35
C SER A 59 -6.40 18.43 -15.64
N ARG A 60 -5.58 17.99 -14.68
CA ARG A 60 -4.74 18.87 -13.85
C ARG A 60 -3.27 18.64 -14.16
N PRO A 61 -2.45 19.71 -14.31
CA PRO A 61 -1.01 19.56 -14.43
C PRO A 61 -0.45 18.95 -13.15
N ARG A 62 0.49 18.02 -13.29
CA ARG A 62 1.16 17.34 -12.16
C ARG A 62 2.67 17.46 -12.29
N ALA A 63 3.35 17.50 -11.15
CA ALA A 63 4.81 17.47 -11.09
C ALA A 63 5.39 16.08 -11.39
N MET A 64 4.54 15.06 -11.46
CA MET A 64 4.91 13.67 -11.69
C MET A 64 3.84 12.96 -12.52
N ASP A 65 4.23 11.91 -13.22
CA ASP A 65 3.31 11.05 -13.96
C ASP A 65 2.45 10.22 -13.00
N VAL A 66 1.21 10.00 -13.40
CA VAL A 66 0.22 9.23 -12.63
C VAL A 66 -0.39 8.17 -13.52
N ALA A 67 -0.33 6.93 -13.05
CA ALA A 67 -1.10 5.82 -13.59
C ALA A 67 -2.06 5.29 -12.51
N ALA A 68 -3.15 4.66 -12.92
CA ALA A 68 -4.14 4.09 -12.01
C ALA A 68 -4.58 2.70 -12.47
N GLN A 69 -4.90 1.85 -11.51
CA GLN A 69 -5.44 0.51 -11.71
C GLN A 69 -6.87 0.44 -11.17
N VAL A 70 -7.68 -0.44 -11.74
CA VAL A 70 -9.06 -0.69 -11.30
C VAL A 70 -9.05 -1.49 -10.00
N PRO A 71 -9.52 -0.92 -8.88
CA PRO A 71 -9.53 -1.60 -7.59
C PRO A 71 -10.73 -2.55 -7.46
N HIS A 72 -10.46 -3.81 -7.13
CA HIS A 72 -11.50 -4.84 -7.00
C HIS A 72 -12.57 -4.49 -5.96
N ALA A 73 -12.20 -3.89 -4.82
CA ALA A 73 -13.18 -3.55 -3.78
C ALA A 73 -14.18 -2.48 -4.25
N ALA A 74 -13.68 -1.45 -4.94
CA ALA A 74 -14.54 -0.42 -5.54
C ALA A 74 -15.46 -1.02 -6.61
N LEU A 75 -14.92 -1.93 -7.43
CA LEU A 75 -15.68 -2.62 -8.48
C LEU A 75 -16.82 -3.50 -7.92
N ARG A 76 -16.56 -4.28 -6.85
CA ARG A 76 -17.59 -5.06 -6.16
C ARG A 76 -18.71 -4.17 -5.64
N CYS A 77 -18.38 -3.11 -4.91
CA CYS A 77 -19.39 -2.19 -4.38
C CYS A 77 -20.18 -1.48 -5.48
N TYR A 78 -19.54 -1.12 -6.58
CA TYR A 78 -20.20 -0.48 -7.70
C TYR A 78 -21.24 -1.40 -8.38
N VAL A 79 -20.90 -2.68 -8.57
CA VAL A 79 -21.77 -3.64 -9.27
C VAL A 79 -22.81 -4.26 -8.34
N MET A 80 -22.41 -4.66 -7.14
CA MET A 80 -23.24 -5.42 -6.20
C MET A 80 -23.98 -4.52 -5.20
N GLY A 81 -23.65 -3.22 -5.13
CA GLY A 81 -24.18 -2.30 -4.12
C GLY A 81 -23.56 -2.53 -2.75
N GLU A 82 -24.32 -2.25 -1.68
CA GLU A 82 -23.86 -2.31 -0.29
C GLU A 82 -23.29 -3.69 0.09
N ARG A 83 -23.94 -4.78 -0.34
CA ARG A 83 -23.46 -6.15 -0.10
C ARG A 83 -22.11 -6.45 -0.76
N GLY A 84 -21.71 -5.66 -1.77
CA GLY A 84 -20.40 -5.76 -2.38
C GLY A 84 -19.27 -5.49 -1.39
N GLY A 85 -19.56 -4.76 -0.31
CA GLY A 85 -18.62 -4.49 0.78
C GLY A 85 -18.42 -5.66 1.74
N ASP A 86 -19.29 -6.67 1.71
CA ASP A 86 -19.11 -7.91 2.44
C ASP A 86 -18.20 -8.85 1.64
N HIS A 87 -17.09 -9.27 2.24
CA HIS A 87 -16.12 -10.13 1.59
C HIS A 87 -16.63 -11.56 1.40
N GLU A 88 -17.63 -12.00 2.16
CA GLU A 88 -18.27 -13.32 2.04
C GLU A 88 -19.38 -13.34 0.99
N ALA A 89 -19.86 -12.18 0.55
CA ALA A 89 -20.87 -12.10 -0.47
C ALA A 89 -20.36 -12.70 -1.79
N VAL A 90 -21.12 -13.64 -2.36
CA VAL A 90 -20.81 -14.26 -3.64
C VAL A 90 -21.51 -13.46 -4.77
N PRO A 91 -20.77 -12.98 -5.79
CA PRO A 91 -21.40 -12.35 -6.94
C PRO A 91 -22.08 -13.37 -7.85
N SER A 92 -23.16 -12.98 -8.51
CA SER A 92 -23.81 -13.77 -9.54
C SER A 92 -22.99 -13.76 -10.84
N ALA A 93 -23.32 -14.65 -11.78
CA ALA A 93 -22.68 -14.67 -13.09
C ALA A 93 -22.84 -13.32 -13.85
N ASP A 94 -24.01 -12.68 -13.73
CA ASP A 94 -24.29 -11.38 -14.37
C ASP A 94 -23.49 -10.24 -13.74
N GLU A 95 -23.24 -10.32 -12.43
CA GLU A 95 -22.40 -9.36 -11.72
C GLU A 95 -20.93 -9.54 -12.08
N ILE A 96 -20.43 -10.78 -12.14
CA ILE A 96 -19.07 -11.07 -12.63
C ILE A 96 -18.91 -10.56 -14.07
N ALA A 97 -19.89 -10.82 -14.94
CA ALA A 97 -19.89 -10.31 -16.31
C ALA A 97 -19.88 -8.77 -16.36
N SER A 98 -20.63 -8.11 -15.47
CA SER A 98 -20.68 -6.65 -15.38
C SER A 98 -19.36 -6.06 -14.85
N MET A 99 -18.76 -6.67 -13.82
CA MET A 99 -17.42 -6.32 -13.34
C MET A 99 -16.39 -6.46 -14.47
N GLY A 100 -16.42 -7.57 -15.21
CA GLY A 100 -15.56 -7.79 -16.37
C GLY A 100 -15.74 -6.75 -17.47
N ARG A 101 -16.96 -6.33 -17.79
CA ARG A 101 -17.21 -5.25 -18.78
C ARG A 101 -16.57 -3.93 -18.35
N LEU A 102 -16.72 -3.55 -17.08
CA LEU A 102 -16.15 -2.32 -16.53
C LEU A 102 -14.62 -2.36 -16.52
N VAL A 103 -14.01 -3.52 -16.24
CA VAL A 103 -12.56 -3.71 -16.36
C VAL A 103 -12.08 -3.53 -17.80
N VAL A 104 -12.77 -4.12 -18.78
CA VAL A 104 -12.42 -3.95 -20.20
C VAL A 104 -12.52 -2.47 -20.63
N GLU A 105 -13.59 -1.78 -20.20
CA GLU A 105 -13.77 -0.34 -20.48
C GLU A 105 -12.65 0.50 -19.88
N ALA A 106 -12.32 0.27 -18.61
CA ALA A 106 -11.25 0.99 -17.92
C ALA A 106 -9.88 0.77 -18.58
N LEU A 107 -9.56 -0.48 -18.95
CA LEU A 107 -8.31 -0.80 -19.65
C LEU A 107 -8.26 -0.16 -21.05
N ALA A 108 -9.38 -0.11 -21.77
CA ALA A 108 -9.48 0.58 -23.05
C ALA A 108 -9.30 2.10 -22.91
N ALA A 109 -9.72 2.68 -21.78
CA ALA A 109 -9.53 4.10 -21.46
C ALA A 109 -8.11 4.44 -20.95
N GLY A 110 -7.26 3.44 -20.69
CA GLY A 110 -5.86 3.64 -20.30
C GLY A 110 -5.54 3.29 -18.84
N ALA A 111 -6.42 2.57 -18.14
CA ALA A 111 -6.06 1.98 -16.85
C ALA A 111 -4.83 1.06 -17.03
N LEU A 112 -3.89 1.13 -16.09
CA LEU A 112 -2.65 0.34 -16.17
C LEU A 112 -2.90 -1.15 -15.85
N GLY A 113 -4.02 -1.46 -15.19
CA GLY A 113 -4.30 -2.81 -14.73
C GLY A 113 -5.52 -2.92 -13.85
N PHE A 114 -5.65 -4.10 -13.26
CA PHE A 114 -6.64 -4.44 -12.25
C PHE A 114 -5.91 -4.92 -10.99
N SER A 115 -6.35 -4.47 -9.82
CA SER A 115 -5.77 -4.88 -8.54
C SER A 115 -6.77 -5.61 -7.66
N THR A 116 -6.30 -6.66 -6.98
CA THR A 116 -7.06 -7.41 -5.97
C THR A 116 -6.26 -7.52 -4.67
N SER A 117 -6.92 -7.94 -3.59
CA SER A 117 -6.29 -8.18 -2.29
C SER A 117 -6.92 -9.38 -1.61
N ARG A 118 -6.05 -10.25 -1.10
CA ARG A 118 -6.36 -11.46 -0.34
C ARG A 118 -5.71 -11.43 1.04
N THR A 119 -5.26 -10.25 1.51
CA THR A 119 -4.68 -10.14 2.84
C THR A 119 -5.74 -9.85 3.91
N ARG A 120 -5.65 -10.55 5.04
CA ARG A 120 -6.48 -10.30 6.22
C ARG A 120 -6.11 -9.02 6.97
N LYS A 121 -4.97 -8.41 6.59
CA LYS A 121 -4.46 -7.16 7.19
C LYS A 121 -5.23 -5.94 6.71
N HIS A 122 -5.81 -5.98 5.50
CA HIS A 122 -6.59 -4.88 4.97
C HIS A 122 -8.00 -4.88 5.57
N ARG A 123 -8.28 -3.85 6.37
CA ARG A 123 -9.57 -3.66 7.03
C ARG A 123 -10.05 -2.24 6.78
N ALA A 124 -11.36 -2.09 6.61
CA ALA A 124 -12.02 -0.81 6.61
C ALA A 124 -11.99 -0.21 8.03
N LYS A 125 -12.28 1.08 8.18
CA LYS A 125 -12.24 1.77 9.48
C LYS A 125 -13.15 1.13 10.54
N ASP A 126 -14.26 0.58 10.09
CA ASP A 126 -15.22 -0.15 10.94
C ASP A 126 -14.79 -1.59 11.29
N GLY A 127 -13.59 -2.02 10.86
CA GLY A 127 -13.00 -3.31 11.15
C GLY A 127 -13.34 -4.42 10.17
N ARG A 128 -14.28 -4.20 9.24
CA ARG A 128 -14.63 -5.20 8.21
C ARG A 128 -13.44 -5.49 7.30
N PRO A 129 -13.21 -6.75 6.89
CA PRO A 129 -12.15 -7.07 5.94
C PRO A 129 -12.36 -6.40 4.58
N THR A 130 -11.28 -6.27 3.81
CA THR A 130 -11.39 -5.80 2.43
C THR A 130 -12.36 -6.67 1.61
N PRO A 131 -13.23 -6.08 0.78
CA PRO A 131 -14.25 -6.84 0.04
C PRO A 131 -13.73 -7.99 -0.83
N SER A 132 -12.50 -7.86 -1.34
CA SER A 132 -11.92 -8.86 -2.23
C SER A 132 -11.28 -10.06 -1.49
N LEU A 133 -11.25 -10.05 -0.14
CA LEU A 133 -10.51 -11.02 0.66
C LEU A 133 -10.89 -12.47 0.31
N SER A 134 -12.19 -12.77 0.24
CA SER A 134 -12.70 -14.11 -0.03
C SER A 134 -13.22 -14.29 -1.45
N ALA A 135 -12.81 -13.43 -2.39
CA ALA A 135 -13.16 -13.59 -3.81
C ALA A 135 -12.77 -14.99 -4.29
N GLY A 136 -13.76 -15.73 -4.78
CA GLY A 136 -13.63 -17.12 -5.18
C GLY A 136 -13.18 -17.28 -6.63
N ASP A 137 -12.90 -18.52 -7.03
CA ASP A 137 -12.41 -18.86 -8.36
C ASP A 137 -13.30 -18.31 -9.50
N PRO A 138 -14.64 -18.45 -9.49
CA PRO A 138 -15.47 -17.91 -10.58
C PRO A 138 -15.33 -16.40 -10.80
N GLU A 139 -15.18 -15.64 -9.72
CA GLU A 139 -15.03 -14.18 -9.75
C GLU A 139 -13.65 -13.78 -10.27
N LEU A 140 -12.59 -14.39 -9.72
CA LEU A 140 -11.21 -14.10 -10.11
C LEU A 140 -10.93 -14.52 -11.56
N ASP A 141 -11.41 -15.70 -11.95
CA ASP A 141 -11.24 -16.23 -13.30
C ASP A 141 -12.03 -15.38 -14.31
N GLY A 142 -13.27 -15.00 -14.00
CA GLY A 142 -14.09 -14.13 -14.87
C GLY A 142 -13.48 -12.74 -15.06
N ILE A 143 -12.83 -12.18 -14.04
CA ILE A 143 -12.07 -10.93 -14.16
C ILE A 143 -10.78 -11.14 -14.97
N ALA A 144 -10.05 -12.23 -14.73
CA ALA A 144 -8.85 -12.57 -15.50
C ALA A 144 -9.16 -12.72 -16.99
N GLU A 145 -10.27 -13.38 -17.34
CA GLU A 145 -10.75 -13.46 -18.72
C GLU A 145 -11.04 -12.07 -19.30
N ALA A 146 -11.65 -11.17 -18.52
CA ALA A 146 -11.93 -9.81 -18.96
C ALA A 146 -10.65 -9.02 -19.25
N VAL A 147 -9.67 -9.11 -18.35
CA VAL A 147 -8.33 -8.52 -18.52
C VAL A 147 -7.64 -9.09 -19.78
N GLY A 148 -7.75 -10.40 -20.02
CA GLY A 148 -7.24 -11.05 -21.24
C GLY A 148 -7.95 -10.59 -22.52
N ARG A 149 -9.28 -10.46 -22.50
CA ARG A 149 -10.07 -9.94 -23.63
C ARG A 149 -9.69 -8.51 -24.00
N ALA A 150 -9.35 -7.67 -23.02
CA ALA A 150 -8.89 -6.31 -23.27
C ALA A 150 -7.51 -6.25 -23.94
N ARG A 151 -6.70 -7.33 -23.83
CA ARG A 151 -5.31 -7.42 -24.34
C ARG A 151 -4.41 -6.28 -23.86
N ALA A 152 -4.73 -5.72 -22.69
CA ALA A 152 -4.08 -4.56 -22.10
C ALA A 152 -3.98 -4.72 -20.58
N GLY A 153 -3.13 -3.89 -19.96
CA GLY A 153 -2.94 -3.83 -18.52
C GLY A 153 -2.25 -5.03 -17.88
N ALA A 154 -2.05 -4.93 -16.57
CA ALA A 154 -1.48 -5.94 -15.70
C ALA A 154 -2.47 -6.35 -14.59
N LEU A 155 -2.23 -7.52 -13.99
CA LEU A 155 -2.83 -7.92 -12.72
C LEU A 155 -1.92 -7.46 -11.58
N GLN A 156 -2.51 -7.04 -10.47
CA GLN A 156 -1.79 -6.73 -9.25
C GLN A 156 -2.48 -7.37 -8.04
N CYS A 157 -1.69 -7.93 -7.12
CA CYS A 157 -2.25 -8.53 -5.91
C CYS A 157 -1.41 -8.28 -4.65
N ASN A 158 -2.08 -8.00 -3.53
CA ASN A 158 -1.55 -8.22 -2.19
C ASN A 158 -2.16 -9.49 -1.60
N SER A 159 -1.35 -10.38 -1.04
CA SER A 159 -1.78 -11.69 -0.53
C SER A 159 -0.96 -12.05 0.71
N ASP A 160 -1.56 -12.79 1.63
CA ASP A 160 -0.83 -13.34 2.79
C ASP A 160 -0.01 -14.59 2.41
N PHE A 161 -0.09 -15.03 1.14
CA PHE A 161 0.51 -16.24 0.56
C PHE A 161 0.26 -17.50 1.39
N GLY A 162 -0.99 -17.66 1.83
CA GLY A 162 -1.44 -18.91 2.43
C GLY A 162 -1.39 -20.09 1.43
N PRO A 163 -1.65 -21.32 1.90
CA PRO A 163 -1.69 -22.50 1.03
C PRO A 163 -2.58 -22.28 -0.20
N GLY A 164 -2.02 -22.51 -1.40
CA GLY A 164 -2.72 -22.41 -2.68
C GLY A 164 -2.89 -20.99 -3.24
N GLU A 165 -2.62 -19.92 -2.49
CA GLU A 165 -2.88 -18.56 -2.96
C GLU A 165 -2.04 -18.18 -4.19
N LEU A 166 -0.74 -18.52 -4.20
CA LEU A 166 0.10 -18.27 -5.36
C LEU A 166 -0.40 -19.04 -6.59
N ALA A 167 -0.90 -20.27 -6.43
CA ALA A 167 -1.45 -21.07 -7.52
C ALA A 167 -2.71 -20.42 -8.11
N THR A 168 -3.61 -19.88 -7.27
CA THR A 168 -4.76 -19.08 -7.71
C THR A 168 -4.31 -17.88 -8.55
N LEU A 169 -3.28 -17.16 -8.11
CA LEU A 169 -2.78 -15.98 -8.83
C LEU A 169 -2.10 -16.37 -10.16
N VAL A 170 -1.33 -17.46 -10.18
CA VAL A 170 -0.74 -18.02 -11.40
C VAL A 170 -1.84 -18.42 -12.40
N ARG A 171 -2.92 -19.04 -11.93
CA ARG A 171 -4.07 -19.40 -12.78
C ARG A 171 -4.70 -18.16 -13.43
N MET A 172 -4.83 -17.05 -12.72
CA MET A 172 -5.30 -15.79 -13.32
C MET A 172 -4.38 -15.30 -14.45
N VAL A 173 -3.07 -15.51 -14.33
CA VAL A 173 -2.09 -15.17 -15.38
C VAL A 173 -2.24 -16.08 -16.59
N GLU A 174 -2.44 -17.38 -16.38
CA GLU A 174 -2.69 -18.35 -17.45
C GLU A 174 -3.97 -18.02 -18.23
N ILE A 175 -5.06 -17.69 -17.52
CA ILE A 175 -6.35 -17.31 -18.12
C ILE A 175 -6.24 -16.00 -18.90
N SER A 176 -5.63 -14.99 -18.30
CA SER A 176 -5.57 -13.65 -18.89
C SER A 176 -4.50 -13.50 -19.98
N GLY A 177 -3.41 -14.27 -19.89
CA GLY A 177 -2.19 -14.03 -20.65
C GLY A 177 -1.54 -12.66 -20.37
N ARG A 178 -1.85 -12.06 -19.21
CA ARG A 178 -1.38 -10.72 -18.81
C ARG A 178 -0.41 -10.80 -17.62
N PRO A 179 0.57 -9.88 -17.51
CA PRO A 179 1.56 -9.92 -16.45
C PRO A 179 0.93 -9.68 -15.07
N LEU A 180 1.51 -10.29 -14.04
CA LEU A 180 1.09 -10.15 -12.64
C LEU A 180 2.23 -9.56 -11.79
N SER A 181 1.92 -8.53 -11.02
CA SER A 181 2.77 -8.02 -9.93
C SER A 181 2.17 -8.40 -8.58
N VAL A 182 2.94 -9.11 -7.74
CA VAL A 182 2.52 -9.45 -6.38
C VAL A 182 3.36 -8.73 -5.33
N LEU A 183 2.74 -8.24 -4.27
CA LEU A 183 3.47 -7.60 -3.17
C LEU A 183 4.22 -8.66 -2.35
N LEU A 184 5.55 -8.65 -2.42
CA LEU A 184 6.41 -9.58 -1.69
C LEU A 184 6.86 -8.94 -0.37
N LEU A 185 6.39 -9.49 0.75
CA LEU A 185 6.63 -8.96 2.09
C LEU A 185 7.46 -9.94 2.94
N GLN A 186 8.37 -9.39 3.73
CA GLN A 186 8.96 -10.13 4.85
C GLN A 186 7.94 -10.25 5.97
N VAL A 187 7.67 -11.47 6.42
CA VAL A 187 6.79 -11.75 7.56
C VAL A 187 7.58 -12.41 8.68
N ASP A 188 7.45 -11.89 9.88
CA ASP A 188 8.30 -12.32 11.00
C ASP A 188 7.88 -13.64 11.62
N GLY A 189 6.57 -13.87 11.69
CA GLY A 189 6.02 -15.16 12.08
C GLY A 189 6.26 -16.26 11.04
N ALA A 190 6.71 -15.90 9.83
CA ALA A 190 6.96 -16.82 8.72
C ALA A 190 8.22 -16.39 7.94
N PRO A 191 9.42 -16.51 8.53
CA PRO A 191 10.63 -15.88 8.02
C PRO A 191 11.12 -16.42 6.66
N GLN A 192 10.64 -17.59 6.24
CA GLN A 192 10.95 -18.21 4.95
C GLN A 192 9.89 -17.97 3.87
N LEU A 193 8.72 -17.43 4.23
CA LEU A 193 7.58 -17.30 3.33
C LEU A 193 7.91 -16.51 2.06
N TRP A 194 8.70 -15.45 2.18
CA TRP A 194 9.11 -14.66 1.02
C TRP A 194 10.01 -15.46 0.05
N ARG A 195 10.84 -16.37 0.56
CA ARG A 195 11.69 -17.24 -0.28
C ARG A 195 10.83 -18.28 -0.97
N GLU A 196 9.94 -18.94 -0.23
CA GLU A 196 8.98 -19.89 -0.78
C GLU A 196 8.11 -19.26 -1.88
N THR A 197 7.65 -18.02 -1.64
CA THR A 197 6.89 -17.24 -2.63
C THR A 197 7.76 -16.92 -3.85
N LEU A 198 9.00 -16.50 -3.64
CA LEU A 198 9.93 -16.19 -4.73
C LEU A 198 10.29 -17.43 -5.56
N ASP A 199 10.45 -18.59 -4.95
CA ASP A 199 10.67 -19.87 -5.63
C ASP A 199 9.46 -20.22 -6.51
N GLY A 200 8.24 -20.01 -6.02
CA GLY A 200 7.03 -20.17 -6.82
C GLY A 200 6.92 -19.18 -7.98
N ILE A 201 7.34 -17.92 -7.78
CA ILE A 201 7.43 -16.92 -8.86
C ILE A 201 8.45 -17.38 -9.92
N HIS A 202 9.63 -17.86 -9.51
CA HIS A 202 10.63 -18.39 -10.44
C HIS A 202 10.12 -19.60 -11.22
N ALA A 203 9.38 -20.50 -10.56
CA ALA A 203 8.77 -21.64 -11.23
C ALA A 203 7.75 -21.19 -12.29
N ALA A 204 6.90 -20.20 -11.99
CA ALA A 204 5.97 -19.63 -12.96
C ALA A 204 6.69 -18.95 -14.14
N GLN A 205 7.77 -18.23 -13.88
CA GLN A 205 8.62 -17.62 -14.92
C GLN A 205 9.29 -18.67 -15.80
N ALA A 206 9.78 -19.77 -15.22
CA ALA A 206 10.35 -20.89 -15.96
C ALA A 206 9.31 -21.58 -16.87
N ALA A 207 8.04 -21.55 -16.49
CA ALA A 207 6.90 -21.98 -17.31
C ALA A 207 6.48 -20.94 -18.38
N GLY A 208 7.19 -19.81 -18.49
CA GLY A 208 6.94 -18.76 -19.48
C GLY A 208 5.90 -17.71 -19.06
N LEU A 209 5.47 -17.71 -17.79
CA LEU A 209 4.47 -16.76 -17.29
C LEU A 209 5.15 -15.48 -16.77
N ALA A 210 4.53 -14.33 -17.02
CA ALA A 210 5.03 -13.04 -16.59
C ALA A 210 4.56 -12.70 -15.17
N VAL A 211 5.17 -13.35 -14.17
CA VAL A 211 4.91 -13.10 -12.74
C VAL A 211 6.11 -12.41 -12.10
N VAL A 212 5.90 -11.33 -11.35
CA VAL A 212 6.97 -10.60 -10.65
C VAL A 212 6.59 -10.27 -9.20
N GLY A 213 7.58 -10.32 -8.32
CA GLY A 213 7.46 -9.83 -6.94
C GLY A 213 7.83 -8.35 -6.86
N GLN A 214 6.97 -7.55 -6.26
CA GLN A 214 7.19 -6.14 -5.96
C GLN A 214 7.56 -5.99 -4.48
N VAL A 215 8.73 -5.40 -4.22
CA VAL A 215 9.24 -5.18 -2.87
C VAL A 215 9.24 -3.67 -2.57
N GLY A 216 8.77 -3.29 -1.38
CA GLY A 216 8.83 -1.91 -0.91
C GLY A 216 10.29 -1.46 -0.68
N VAL A 217 10.61 -0.22 -1.06
CA VAL A 217 11.91 0.41 -0.76
C VAL A 217 12.08 0.73 0.73
N ARG A 218 10.97 0.70 1.48
CA ARG A 218 10.93 0.83 2.93
C ARG A 218 10.01 -0.24 3.50
N PRO A 219 10.29 -0.70 4.73
CA PRO A 219 9.36 -1.54 5.47
C PRO A 219 8.03 -0.85 5.72
N ILE A 220 6.99 -1.69 5.85
CA ILE A 220 5.75 -1.28 6.49
C ILE A 220 6.06 -0.97 7.95
N GLY A 221 5.75 0.26 8.37
CA GLY A 221 5.96 0.71 9.73
C GLY A 221 4.66 0.87 10.49
N VAL A 222 4.67 0.59 11.79
CA VAL A 222 3.53 0.85 12.69
C VAL A 222 3.92 1.96 13.65
N LEU A 223 3.12 3.03 13.69
CA LEU A 223 3.22 4.05 14.72
C LEU A 223 2.38 3.64 15.92
N MET A 224 3.04 3.43 17.04
CA MET A 224 2.42 3.08 18.31
C MET A 224 2.38 4.29 19.23
N GLY A 225 1.21 4.58 19.78
CA GLY A 225 0.99 5.67 20.71
C GLY A 225 -0.22 5.37 21.58
N LEU A 226 -0.31 6.02 22.74
CA LEU A 226 -1.46 5.84 23.64
C LEU A 226 -2.78 6.29 23.01
N ASP A 227 -2.72 7.15 22.00
CA ASP A 227 -3.86 7.59 21.19
C ASP A 227 -4.00 6.83 19.86
N ALA A 228 -3.04 5.96 19.54
CA ALA A 228 -3.11 5.11 18.35
C ALA A 228 -3.93 3.85 18.67
N THR A 229 -4.40 3.19 17.61
CA THR A 229 -5.11 1.89 17.70
C THR A 229 -4.23 0.77 18.25
N VAL A 230 -2.90 0.95 18.19
CA VAL A 230 -1.92 -0.05 18.61
C VAL A 230 -0.91 0.54 19.58
N HIS A 231 -0.81 -0.04 20.77
CA HIS A 231 0.25 0.23 21.73
C HIS A 231 0.39 -0.94 22.72
N PRO A 232 1.50 -1.06 23.47
CA PRO A 232 1.76 -2.21 24.36
C PRO A 232 0.74 -2.47 25.48
N PHE A 233 -0.21 -1.55 25.69
CA PHE A 233 -1.23 -1.63 26.74
C PHE A 233 -2.65 -1.75 26.16
N ALA A 234 -2.81 -1.90 24.84
CA ALA A 234 -4.12 -1.83 24.18
C ALA A 234 -5.10 -2.90 24.70
N GLU A 235 -4.59 -4.09 25.03
CA GLU A 235 -5.39 -5.19 25.62
C GLU A 235 -5.20 -5.34 27.13
N HIS A 236 -4.48 -4.42 27.79
CA HIS A 236 -4.18 -4.54 29.22
C HIS A 236 -5.40 -4.11 30.06
N PRO A 237 -5.95 -4.96 30.97
CA PRO A 237 -7.16 -4.64 31.73
C PRO A 237 -7.09 -3.31 32.50
N ALA A 238 -5.95 -3.05 33.17
CA ALA A 238 -5.73 -1.79 33.88
C ALA A 238 -5.71 -0.54 32.97
N TYR A 239 -5.27 -0.66 31.70
CA TYR A 239 -5.29 0.46 30.76
C TYR A 239 -6.66 0.62 30.11
N LEU A 240 -7.36 -0.48 29.81
CA LEU A 240 -8.73 -0.46 29.29
C LEU A 240 -9.68 0.30 30.23
N ALA A 241 -9.47 0.19 31.55
CA ALA A 241 -10.21 0.98 32.54
C ALA A 241 -10.04 2.51 32.38
N LEU A 242 -9.00 2.96 31.68
CA LEU A 242 -8.70 4.38 31.41
C LEU A 242 -9.01 4.79 29.97
N ALA A 243 -9.31 3.85 29.07
CA ALA A 243 -9.36 4.10 27.63
C ALA A 243 -10.44 5.13 27.21
N HIS A 244 -11.48 5.31 28.03
CA HIS A 244 -12.54 6.29 27.83
C HIS A 244 -12.13 7.74 28.15
N LEU A 245 -11.00 7.94 28.84
CA LEU A 245 -10.53 9.26 29.26
C LEU A 245 -9.78 9.98 28.12
N PRO A 246 -9.79 11.33 28.08
CA PRO A 246 -8.94 12.09 27.18
C PRO A 246 -7.45 11.72 27.32
N LEU A 247 -6.69 11.81 26.22
CA LEU A 247 -5.28 11.42 26.19
C LEU A 247 -4.45 12.07 27.32
N ALA A 248 -4.64 13.36 27.56
CA ALA A 248 -3.92 14.09 28.61
C ALA A 248 -4.15 13.50 30.01
N GLU A 249 -5.39 13.10 30.32
CA GLU A 249 -5.73 12.47 31.60
C GLU A 249 -5.16 11.06 31.69
N ARG A 250 -5.23 10.27 30.61
CA ARG A 250 -4.59 8.94 30.55
C ARG A 250 -3.09 9.03 30.84
N VAL A 251 -2.40 9.99 30.22
CA VAL A 251 -0.97 10.23 30.45
C VAL A 251 -0.71 10.65 31.90
N ALA A 252 -1.49 11.58 32.44
CA ALA A 252 -1.34 12.06 33.82
C ALA A 252 -1.52 10.93 34.84
N ARG A 253 -2.52 10.06 34.65
CA ARG A 253 -2.74 8.86 35.48
C ARG A 253 -1.54 7.92 35.41
N VAL A 254 -1.11 7.56 34.21
CA VAL A 254 0.04 6.65 34.00
C VAL A 254 1.32 7.25 34.59
N GLN A 255 1.54 8.56 34.53
CA GLN A 255 2.73 9.19 35.12
C GLN A 255 2.65 9.33 36.66
N GLY A 256 1.49 9.73 37.18
CA GLY A 256 1.27 10.04 38.59
C GLY A 256 1.05 8.81 39.48
N GLU A 257 0.43 7.77 38.97
CA GLU A 257 0.06 6.57 39.75
C GLU A 257 1.16 5.51 39.66
N ALA A 258 2.01 5.42 40.70
CA ALA A 258 3.09 4.44 40.76
C ALA A 258 2.57 2.98 40.69
N ASP A 259 1.42 2.71 41.32
CA ASP A 259 0.82 1.38 41.37
C ASP A 259 0.30 0.96 40.00
N LEU A 260 -0.37 1.87 39.28
CA LEU A 260 -0.79 1.64 37.90
C LEU A 260 0.39 1.30 37.00
N ARG A 261 1.50 2.04 37.07
CA ARG A 261 2.72 1.72 36.28
C ARG A 261 3.27 0.33 36.59
N ARG A 262 3.33 -0.04 37.87
CA ARG A 262 3.79 -1.38 38.28
C ARG A 262 2.89 -2.46 37.68
N ARG A 263 1.56 -2.29 37.75
CA ARG A 263 0.59 -3.23 37.17
C ARG A 263 0.73 -3.33 35.65
N LEU A 264 0.82 -2.21 34.93
CA LEU A 264 1.00 -2.19 33.46
C LEU A 264 2.28 -2.92 32.98
N VAL A 265 3.28 -3.05 33.85
CA VAL A 265 4.51 -3.78 33.56
C VAL A 265 4.42 -5.24 34.00
N ALA A 266 3.86 -5.52 35.19
CA ALA A 266 3.87 -6.84 35.80
C ALA A 266 2.70 -7.75 35.36
N GLU A 267 1.52 -7.20 35.12
CA GLU A 267 0.26 -7.95 34.88
C GLU A 267 -0.08 -8.05 33.38
N ARG A 268 0.92 -8.23 32.53
CA ARG A 268 0.70 -8.19 31.08
C ARG A 268 -0.03 -9.43 30.57
N PRO A 269 -0.95 -9.28 29.60
CA PRO A 269 -1.42 -10.40 28.81
C PRO A 269 -0.24 -11.10 28.13
N THR A 270 -0.12 -12.41 28.32
CA THR A 270 0.89 -13.27 27.68
C THR A 270 0.30 -14.21 26.64
N GLU A 271 -1.03 -14.30 26.59
CA GLU A 271 -1.77 -15.17 25.70
C GLU A 271 -2.46 -14.36 24.60
N GLY A 272 -2.63 -14.99 23.43
CA GLY A 272 -3.29 -14.39 22.28
C GLY A 272 -2.34 -13.78 21.26
N ALA A 273 -2.85 -13.62 20.03
CA ALA A 273 -2.06 -13.18 18.88
C ALA A 273 -1.43 -11.80 19.07
N PHE A 274 -2.12 -10.89 19.76
CA PHE A 274 -1.61 -9.55 20.03
C PHE A 274 -0.46 -9.55 21.05
N ALA A 275 -0.59 -10.31 22.14
CA ALA A 275 0.48 -10.47 23.13
C ALA A 275 1.76 -11.06 22.50
N GLU A 276 1.61 -12.12 21.69
CA GLU A 276 2.71 -12.69 20.91
C GLU A 276 3.34 -11.69 19.95
N TRP A 277 2.50 -10.92 19.25
CA TRP A 277 2.98 -9.87 18.34
C TRP A 277 3.72 -8.77 19.09
N MET A 278 3.26 -8.36 20.28
CA MET A 278 3.92 -7.34 21.09
C MET A 278 5.26 -7.80 21.66
N ALA A 279 5.36 -9.07 22.10
CA ALA A 279 6.65 -9.69 22.45
C ALA A 279 7.58 -9.72 21.22
N ARG A 280 6.99 -10.07 20.06
CA ARG A 280 7.47 -9.90 18.68
C ARG A 280 8.03 -8.50 18.38
N ALA A 281 7.38 -7.45 18.85
CA ALA A 281 7.62 -6.09 18.37
C ALA A 281 8.77 -5.41 19.10
N ALA A 282 9.04 -5.74 20.36
CA ALA A 282 10.00 -4.99 21.21
C ALA A 282 11.43 -4.88 20.62
N HIS A 283 11.88 -5.88 19.87
CA HIS A 283 13.20 -5.88 19.21
C HIS A 283 13.23 -5.06 17.90
N ARG A 284 12.08 -4.56 17.46
CA ARG A 284 11.88 -3.70 16.29
C ARG A 284 11.13 -2.41 16.60
N THR A 285 10.84 -2.15 17.86
CA THR A 285 10.28 -0.88 18.29
C THR A 285 11.41 0.09 18.57
N PHE A 286 11.31 1.27 17.97
CA PHE A 286 12.25 2.36 18.12
C PHE A 286 11.51 3.61 18.58
N GLU A 287 12.19 4.45 19.34
CA GLU A 287 11.67 5.76 19.71
C GLU A 287 11.74 6.67 18.48
N LEU A 288 10.60 7.25 18.06
CA LEU A 288 10.56 8.19 16.95
C LEU A 288 10.97 9.57 17.46
N GLY A 289 12.17 10.02 17.07
CA GLY A 289 12.71 11.32 17.45
C GLY A 289 12.25 12.47 16.54
N ASP A 290 12.75 13.68 16.84
CA ASP A 290 12.66 14.86 15.97
C ASP A 290 14.08 15.39 15.69
N PRO A 291 14.59 15.29 14.44
CA PRO A 291 13.91 14.75 13.25
C PRO A 291 13.70 13.23 13.31
N PRO A 292 12.69 12.69 12.62
CA PRO A 292 12.42 11.25 12.62
C PRO A 292 13.53 10.45 11.92
N ASP A 293 13.97 9.38 12.58
CA ASP A 293 14.90 8.39 12.04
C ASP A 293 14.10 7.15 11.57
N TYR A 294 13.95 7.02 10.25
CA TYR A 294 13.20 5.91 9.64
C TYR A 294 14.04 4.66 9.37
N GLU A 295 15.37 4.73 9.59
CA GLU A 295 16.31 3.61 9.40
C GLU A 295 17.20 3.43 10.65
N PRO A 296 16.61 3.29 11.86
CA PRO A 296 17.38 3.22 13.09
C PRO A 296 18.22 1.93 13.12
N ASP A 297 19.41 2.03 13.72
CA ASP A 297 20.24 0.85 13.98
C ASP A 297 19.55 -0.09 14.99
N ALA A 298 19.72 -1.40 14.82
CA ALA A 298 19.07 -2.40 15.66
C ALA A 298 19.43 -2.27 17.16
N SER A 299 20.62 -1.74 17.47
CA SER A 299 21.05 -1.43 18.84
C SER A 299 20.19 -0.35 19.53
N ARG A 300 19.45 0.45 18.75
CA ARG A 300 18.55 1.50 19.25
C ARG A 300 17.14 0.99 19.58
N SER A 301 16.85 -0.29 19.31
CA SER A 301 15.55 -0.87 19.64
C SER A 301 15.28 -0.81 21.14
N ILE A 302 14.00 -0.77 21.54
CA ILE A 302 13.60 -0.78 22.95
C ILE A 302 14.21 -2.01 23.65
N ALA A 303 14.17 -3.19 23.02
CA ALA A 303 14.76 -4.38 23.60
C ALA A 303 16.28 -4.30 23.77
N ALA A 304 17.01 -3.82 22.76
CA ALA A 304 18.48 -3.68 22.85
C ALA A 304 18.89 -2.67 23.93
N ARG A 305 18.19 -1.53 24.03
CA ARG A 305 18.42 -0.52 25.08
C ARG A 305 18.15 -1.06 26.48
N ALA A 306 17.12 -1.89 26.63
CA ALA A 306 16.80 -2.52 27.90
C ALA A 306 17.89 -3.51 28.32
N ALA A 307 18.27 -4.42 27.41
CA ALA A 307 19.33 -5.39 27.63
C ALA A 307 20.65 -4.69 28.02
N ALA A 308 21.02 -3.61 27.31
CA ALA A 308 22.23 -2.83 27.61
C ALA A 308 22.19 -2.13 28.98
N SER A 309 21.00 -1.86 29.53
CA SER A 309 20.81 -1.23 30.84
C SER A 309 20.49 -2.22 31.96
N GLY A 310 20.60 -3.53 31.70
CA GLY A 310 20.25 -4.58 32.66
C GLY A 310 18.76 -4.61 33.04
N ARG A 311 17.90 -4.04 32.18
CA ARG A 311 16.45 -3.96 32.36
C ARG A 311 15.76 -4.93 31.42
N ASP A 312 14.60 -5.41 31.84
CA ASP A 312 13.74 -6.19 30.94
C ASP A 312 13.26 -5.28 29.78
N PRO A 313 13.43 -5.68 28.50
CA PRO A 313 12.85 -5.06 27.29
C PRO A 313 11.43 -4.55 27.46
N THR A 314 10.63 -5.32 28.19
CA THR A 314 9.22 -5.05 28.42
C THR A 314 9.01 -3.87 29.37
N SER A 315 9.89 -3.68 30.36
CA SER A 315 9.81 -2.59 31.36
C SER A 315 10.16 -1.20 30.80
N SER A 316 11.07 -1.12 29.84
CA SER A 316 11.63 0.12 29.28
C SER A 316 10.69 0.89 28.35
N GLY A 317 9.75 0.22 27.68
CA GLY A 317 8.76 0.90 26.83
C GLY A 317 7.84 1.87 27.59
N SER A 318 7.61 1.61 28.89
CA SER A 318 6.85 2.49 29.76
C SER A 318 7.56 3.82 30.05
N THR A 319 8.89 3.84 30.04
CA THR A 319 9.70 5.01 30.42
C THR A 319 10.03 5.91 29.24
N SER A 320 10.05 5.37 28.01
CA SER A 320 10.17 6.19 26.79
C SER A 320 8.82 6.85 26.47
N SER A 321 7.72 6.09 26.47
CA SER A 321 6.37 6.63 26.19
C SER A 321 5.84 7.60 27.24
N SER A 322 6.40 7.62 28.45
CA SER A 322 6.05 8.60 29.50
C SER A 322 6.96 9.83 29.53
N ARG A 323 8.10 9.83 28.82
CA ARG A 323 9.01 10.98 28.76
C ARG A 323 8.69 11.93 27.61
N THR A 324 8.10 11.42 26.55
CA THR A 324 7.65 12.20 25.41
C THR A 324 6.18 12.53 25.56
N THR A 325 5.86 13.83 25.61
CA THR A 325 4.51 14.39 25.50
C THR A 325 3.92 14.07 24.12
N GLY A 326 3.56 12.81 23.88
CA GLY A 326 2.89 12.35 22.67
C GLY A 326 3.78 11.81 21.53
N ALA A 327 5.09 11.61 21.71
CA ALA A 327 5.90 11.01 20.64
C ALA A 327 5.70 9.49 20.60
N GLY A 328 5.15 9.01 19.49
CA GLY A 328 4.91 7.59 19.24
C GLY A 328 6.20 6.78 19.18
N CYS A 329 6.10 5.49 19.47
CA CYS A 329 7.13 4.51 19.14
C CYS A 329 6.87 3.98 17.73
N PHE A 330 7.89 3.86 16.90
CA PHE A 330 7.78 3.37 15.54
C PHE A 330 8.34 1.95 15.44
N SER A 331 7.62 1.03 14.81
CA SER A 331 8.08 -0.33 14.56
C SER A 331 8.33 -0.56 13.07
N THR A 332 9.53 -1.00 12.66
CA THR A 332 9.88 -1.36 11.27
C THR A 332 10.92 -2.49 11.18
N ARG A 333 10.99 -3.23 10.04
CA ARG A 333 12.21 -3.41 9.20
C ARG A 333 12.01 -4.33 7.96
N SER A 334 12.61 -3.97 6.82
CA SER A 334 13.12 -4.88 5.79
C SER A 334 14.45 -4.30 5.28
N ARG A 335 15.47 -5.14 5.12
CA ARG A 335 16.86 -4.74 4.88
C ARG A 335 17.21 -5.03 3.42
N THR A 336 17.41 -4.01 2.61
CA THR A 336 18.23 -4.09 1.38
C THR A 336 19.17 -2.89 1.36
N THR A 337 20.46 -3.13 1.19
CA THR A 337 21.56 -2.13 1.16
C THR A 337 22.14 -2.19 -0.28
N PRO A 338 22.64 -1.10 -0.93
CA PRO A 338 23.42 -0.03 -0.29
C PRO A 338 23.15 1.44 -0.68
N ALA A 339 23.42 2.29 0.33
CA ALA A 339 23.97 3.65 0.36
C ALA A 339 23.69 4.66 -0.78
N ALA A 340 23.01 5.75 -0.43
CA ALA A 340 23.26 7.08 -0.96
C ALA A 340 22.92 8.15 0.09
N THR A 341 23.94 8.83 0.62
CA THR A 341 23.80 9.94 1.57
C THR A 341 23.24 11.18 0.89
N TRP A 342 22.15 11.75 1.43
CA TRP A 342 21.73 13.12 1.15
C TRP A 342 21.69 13.92 2.46
N ARG A 343 22.35 15.09 2.47
CA ARG A 343 22.30 16.07 3.56
C ARG A 343 21.43 17.26 3.16
N SER A 344 20.48 17.61 4.02
CA SER A 344 19.90 18.96 4.14
C SER A 344 19.44 19.10 5.60
N GLY A 345 19.79 20.10 6.40
CA GLY A 345 20.27 21.43 6.09
C GLY A 345 19.17 22.47 6.31
N ALA A 346 18.67 22.64 7.54
CA ALA A 346 18.02 23.86 8.00
C ALA A 346 17.91 23.87 9.53
N ARG A 347 18.39 24.96 10.16
CA ARG A 347 18.22 25.26 11.59
C ARG A 347 16.99 26.14 11.73
N CYS A 348 16.24 26.02 12.83
CA CYS A 348 15.30 27.05 13.25
C CYS A 348 15.47 27.42 14.72
N TRP A 349 15.12 28.67 14.99
CA TRP A 349 15.61 29.53 16.05
C TRP A 349 14.98 29.29 17.42
N LEU A 350 15.79 29.42 18.47
CA LEU A 350 15.36 29.60 19.85
C LEU A 350 15.04 31.07 20.10
N THR A 351 13.90 31.35 20.74
CA THR A 351 13.83 32.47 21.69
C THR A 351 13.16 32.01 22.97
N SER A 352 13.90 32.22 24.04
CA SER A 352 13.63 31.96 25.44
C SER A 352 12.45 32.77 26.00
N THR A 353 11.84 32.22 27.06
CA THR A 353 10.96 32.89 28.02
C THR A 353 11.57 34.18 28.60
N PRO A 354 10.73 35.07 29.16
CA PRO A 354 10.63 35.10 30.62
C PRO A 354 9.23 35.39 31.20
N SER A 355 9.19 35.29 32.53
CA SER A 355 8.13 35.37 33.54
C SER A 355 7.18 36.58 33.54
N ALA A 356 5.98 36.33 34.08
CA ALA A 356 5.05 37.17 34.86
C ALA A 356 5.10 38.71 34.69
N ASP A 357 4.01 39.31 34.16
CA ASP A 357 3.13 40.19 34.93
C ASP A 357 1.87 40.59 34.13
N SER A 358 0.87 41.06 34.87
CA SER A 358 -0.50 41.50 34.51
C SER A 358 -0.71 42.28 33.20
N GLY A 359 -1.87 42.07 32.56
CA GLY A 359 -2.47 43.06 31.66
C GLY A 359 -3.42 42.49 30.61
N THR A 360 -4.72 42.75 30.76
CA THR A 360 -5.77 42.49 29.77
C THR A 360 -5.59 43.33 28.50
N ALA A 361 -5.50 42.71 27.33
CA ALA A 361 -5.84 43.33 26.03
C ALA A 361 -6.04 42.25 24.95
N GLU A 362 -7.20 42.29 24.28
CA GLU A 362 -7.54 41.48 23.10
C GLU A 362 -6.68 41.86 21.87
N PRO A 363 -6.29 40.92 21.00
CA PRO A 363 -5.68 41.29 19.72
C PRO A 363 -6.71 41.36 18.59
N THR A 364 -6.72 42.52 17.94
CA THR A 364 -7.38 42.84 16.67
C THR A 364 -6.59 42.28 15.48
N TRP A 365 -7.30 41.75 14.48
CA TRP A 365 -6.71 41.24 13.23
C TRP A 365 -6.68 42.34 12.14
N PRO A 366 -5.57 42.55 11.41
CA PRO A 366 -5.61 43.31 10.17
C PRO A 366 -5.93 42.42 8.96
N ARG A 367 -6.87 42.93 8.16
CA ARG A 367 -7.41 42.38 6.91
C ARG A 367 -6.43 42.52 5.73
N SER A 368 -6.54 41.55 4.82
CA SER A 368 -6.38 41.61 3.35
C SER A 368 -5.02 41.95 2.73
N VAL A 369 -4.55 41.05 1.86
CA VAL A 369 -3.61 41.34 0.76
C VAL A 369 -4.22 40.85 -0.55
N THR A 370 -4.34 41.78 -1.51
CA THR A 370 -4.81 41.60 -2.90
C THR A 370 -3.73 40.99 -3.81
N PRO A 371 -4.09 40.26 -4.90
CA PRO A 371 -3.12 39.67 -5.80
C PRO A 371 -2.66 40.63 -6.91
N ALA A 372 -1.35 40.65 -7.16
CA ALA A 372 -0.72 41.41 -8.25
C ALA A 372 -0.91 40.73 -9.62
N THR A 373 -1.04 41.57 -10.64
CA THR A 373 -1.46 41.30 -12.01
C THR A 373 -0.38 40.70 -12.92
N ARG A 374 -0.85 39.90 -13.89
CA ARG A 374 -0.12 39.30 -15.02
C ARG A 374 0.52 40.37 -15.92
N ARG A 375 1.72 40.09 -16.46
CA ARG A 375 2.24 40.73 -17.68
C ARG A 375 2.36 39.72 -18.81
N SER A 376 1.75 40.08 -19.93
CA SER A 376 1.84 39.45 -21.25
C SER A 376 3.10 39.90 -21.99
N CYS A 377 3.63 39.06 -22.87
CA CYS A 377 4.55 39.45 -23.93
C CYS A 377 4.14 38.72 -25.21
N SER A 378 3.99 39.49 -26.29
CA SER A 378 3.80 39.04 -27.68
C SER A 378 4.90 39.66 -28.56
N PRO A 379 5.16 39.12 -29.77
CA PRO A 379 6.50 39.05 -30.35
C PRO A 379 6.74 40.02 -31.51
N THR A 380 7.99 40.47 -31.70
CA THR A 380 8.49 41.03 -32.96
C THR A 380 10.00 40.76 -33.11
N GLY A 381 10.44 40.46 -34.35
CA GLY A 381 11.84 40.65 -34.78
C GLY A 381 12.53 39.42 -35.38
N ARG A 382 12.76 39.46 -36.70
CA ARG A 382 13.39 38.44 -37.56
C ARG A 382 14.92 38.43 -37.43
N GLY A 383 15.54 37.26 -37.65
CA GLY A 383 16.98 37.12 -37.90
C GLY A 383 17.35 35.69 -38.35
N THR A 384 17.89 35.60 -39.56
CA THR A 384 18.34 34.47 -40.40
C THR A 384 19.12 33.30 -39.74
N ALA A 385 18.89 32.08 -40.26
CA ALA A 385 19.61 30.80 -40.03
C ALA A 385 20.95 30.73 -40.84
N PRO A 386 21.83 29.67 -40.83
CA PRO A 386 21.49 28.22 -40.84
C PRO A 386 22.44 27.19 -40.15
N GLY A 387 21.95 25.93 -40.05
CA GLY A 387 22.73 24.67 -39.91
C GLY A 387 22.70 24.05 -38.50
N ALA A 388 22.47 22.77 -38.24
CA ALA A 388 22.22 21.59 -39.07
C ALA A 388 21.65 20.43 -38.20
N SER A 389 21.05 19.45 -38.89
CA SER A 389 20.76 18.06 -38.52
C SER A 389 19.45 17.71 -37.75
N ALA A 390 18.61 16.99 -38.50
CA ALA A 390 17.39 16.25 -38.15
C ALA A 390 17.72 14.97 -37.33
N CYS A 391 16.81 14.29 -36.62
CA CYS A 391 15.63 13.57 -37.14
C CYS A 391 14.70 13.05 -36.00
N PRO A 392 13.45 12.64 -36.30
CA PRO A 392 12.30 12.59 -35.38
C PRO A 392 11.86 11.17 -34.99
N TRP A 393 11.02 11.06 -33.95
CA TRP A 393 10.18 9.85 -33.71
C TRP A 393 8.69 10.17 -33.84
N LYS A 394 8.02 9.28 -34.58
CA LYS A 394 6.70 9.41 -35.18
C LYS A 394 5.56 9.07 -34.21
N ARG A 395 4.44 9.79 -34.39
CA ARG A 395 3.05 9.39 -34.08
C ARG A 395 2.72 8.01 -34.68
N TRP A 396 1.98 7.21 -33.93
CA TRP A 396 1.23 6.06 -34.46
C TRP A 396 -0.26 6.42 -34.56
N SER A 397 -0.81 6.25 -35.76
CA SER A 397 -2.25 6.27 -36.05
C SER A 397 -2.65 4.88 -36.52
N ALA A 398 -3.67 4.29 -35.88
CA ALA A 398 -4.23 3.00 -36.28
C ALA A 398 -5.28 3.18 -37.38
N SER A 399 -5.11 2.50 -38.51
CA SER A 399 -6.15 2.30 -39.53
C SER A 399 -6.37 0.81 -39.76
N ARG A 400 -7.64 0.38 -39.68
CA ARG A 400 -8.12 -0.98 -39.94
C ARG A 400 -8.09 -1.32 -41.45
N ARG A 401 -7.80 -2.58 -41.78
CA ARG A 401 -8.61 -3.36 -42.75
C ARG A 401 -8.31 -4.86 -42.66
N ALA A 402 -9.38 -5.63 -42.75
CA ALA A 402 -9.42 -7.09 -42.75
C ALA A 402 -9.15 -7.67 -44.15
N THR A 403 -8.64 -8.89 -44.23
CA THR A 403 -9.21 -9.99 -45.04
C THR A 403 -8.49 -11.32 -44.77
N ARG A 404 -9.30 -12.38 -44.76
CA ARG A 404 -8.97 -13.81 -44.64
C ARG A 404 -8.76 -14.40 -46.05
N PRO A 405 -8.18 -15.60 -46.22
CA PRO A 405 -9.03 -16.79 -46.30
C PRO A 405 -8.43 -18.05 -45.65
N ALA A 406 -9.28 -19.09 -45.56
CA ALA A 406 -9.08 -20.38 -44.91
C ALA A 406 -8.44 -21.45 -45.83
N SER A 407 -7.83 -22.47 -45.24
CA SER A 407 -8.04 -23.88 -45.63
C SER A 407 -7.55 -24.85 -44.54
N THR A 408 -8.11 -26.05 -44.61
CA THR A 408 -8.26 -27.15 -43.65
C THR A 408 -7.18 -28.24 -43.78
N ALA A 409 -6.85 -28.94 -42.68
CA ALA A 409 -6.65 -30.41 -42.64
C ALA A 409 -6.52 -30.93 -41.19
N SER A 410 -7.21 -32.04 -40.89
CA SER A 410 -7.08 -32.90 -39.71
C SER A 410 -5.75 -33.68 -39.73
N THR A 411 -5.26 -34.34 -38.67
CA THR A 411 -5.66 -35.71 -38.25
C THR A 411 -4.80 -36.16 -37.03
N THR A 412 -5.48 -36.57 -35.94
CA THR A 412 -5.26 -37.74 -35.03
C THR A 412 -3.92 -38.07 -34.32
N VAL A 413 -3.98 -38.00 -32.97
CA VAL A 413 -3.59 -38.93 -31.87
C VAL A 413 -2.48 -39.99 -32.08
N ALA A 414 -1.47 -40.01 -31.17
CA ALA A 414 -0.93 -41.22 -30.50
C ALA A 414 -0.03 -40.87 -29.29
N SER A 415 0.01 -41.77 -28.32
CA SER A 415 0.48 -41.63 -26.92
C SER A 415 1.64 -42.57 -26.55
N SER A 416 2.56 -42.09 -25.68
CA SER A 416 3.35 -42.81 -24.63
C SER A 416 4.56 -43.71 -25.02
N PRO A 417 5.55 -44.00 -24.12
CA PRO A 417 6.08 -43.33 -22.90
C PRO A 417 7.67 -43.38 -22.80
N PRO A 418 8.37 -43.46 -21.62
CA PRO A 418 9.44 -42.52 -21.26
C PRO A 418 10.87 -43.11 -21.28
N ALA A 419 11.90 -42.26 -21.28
CA ALA A 419 13.29 -42.69 -21.09
C ALA A 419 14.09 -41.73 -20.19
N THR A 420 14.36 -42.22 -18.98
CA THR A 420 15.62 -42.17 -18.22
C THR A 420 16.45 -40.88 -18.19
N GLU A 421 16.61 -40.35 -16.97
CA GLU A 421 17.70 -39.46 -16.54
C GLU A 421 19.09 -40.04 -16.89
N PRO A 422 20.06 -39.14 -17.09
CA PRO A 422 21.36 -39.38 -16.49
C PRO A 422 21.77 -38.21 -15.59
N THR A 423 22.11 -38.60 -14.37
CA THR A 423 22.97 -37.87 -13.44
C THR A 423 24.27 -37.45 -14.13
N SER A 424 24.62 -36.16 -14.03
CA SER A 424 26.02 -35.75 -14.17
C SER A 424 26.34 -34.61 -13.23
N THR A 425 27.35 -34.88 -12.41
CA THR A 425 28.02 -34.00 -11.46
C THR A 425 28.81 -32.93 -12.21
N TRP A 426 28.70 -31.67 -11.77
CA TRP A 426 29.55 -30.59 -12.27
C TRP A 426 30.10 -29.70 -11.15
N SER A 427 31.41 -29.74 -11.02
CA SER A 427 32.34 -28.70 -10.56
C SER A 427 33.66 -29.05 -11.24
N PRO A 428 34.43 -28.11 -11.82
CA PRO A 428 34.92 -26.92 -11.11
C PRO A 428 35.11 -25.64 -11.97
N SER A 429 35.37 -24.53 -11.25
CA SER A 429 36.28 -23.41 -11.61
C SER A 429 36.25 -22.82 -13.03
N GLY A 430 35.90 -21.53 -13.12
CA GLY A 430 36.25 -20.70 -14.27
C GLY A 430 36.04 -19.21 -14.00
N HIS A 431 37.13 -18.49 -13.69
CA HIS A 431 37.20 -17.04 -13.77
C HIS A 431 37.29 -16.58 -15.24
N CYS A 432 36.61 -15.48 -15.56
CA CYS A 432 36.90 -14.42 -16.55
C CYS A 432 35.56 -13.76 -16.92
N ARG A 433 35.41 -12.50 -17.28
CA ARG A 433 36.23 -11.27 -17.21
C ARG A 433 35.26 -10.13 -17.54
#